data_AF-A0A939Z9F2-F1
#
_entry.id   AF-A0A939Z9F2-F1
#
_cell.length_a   1.000
_cell.length_b   1.000
_cell.length_c   1.000
_cell.angle_alpha   90.00
_cell.angle_beta   90.00
_cell.angle_gamma   90.00
#
_symmetry.space_group_name_H-M   'P 1'
#
loop_
_entity.id
_entity.type
_entity.pdbx_description
1 polymer ?
#
loop_
_entity_poly.entity_id
_entity_poly.type
_entity_poly.pdbx_seq_one_letter_code
_entity_poly.pdbx_strand_id
1 'polypeptide(L)'
;MRRYHWVRLYALLLMILLFATTGIVAARGFLVIYKVSARQRRTVRSVQSIERASSLIMHGITDIAKTAGQQQYDQLLELATVEDDSRLSEDDLEYYFRIGYVNKIKDAFAQDGSGICEKLDSFLEDDASVSVRYSPHTVLEEEHDDSGETIGLRVKNVTIAYDDPHSGGRTDTISYSIQFPEAVFHPGNDDLFRYCLVAGKGLYITGRTSSVIGDLYAGVHSPEEVREAEIVYGETGTYGGINVLTTQLGIRSDRIICRGDININGSFVVFEPNGEKLDCYTQRINEMQGFSKSAQYSMTGDLHPIQAMEESDLMGFYDEIRAVDTALSALSDVPIYYDSDNDVGYAGKYRKLVSDKDIEIRNDFTGIAATPANVIINKDVNFEGILLCGNRIYMMGNNNIVANPVVARSVIASEISGDYGFRIMDYIGGMKKPGLTDPEYYVIPRKTY
;
A
#
# COMPACT_ATOMS: atom_id res chain seq x y z
N MET A 1 -91.96 -2.25 36.36
CA MET A 1 -90.57 -1.87 36.71
C MET A 1 -89.60 -3.04 36.88
N ARG A 2 -89.98 -4.22 37.44
CA ARG A 2 -89.04 -5.34 37.66
C ARG A 2 -88.37 -5.95 36.41
N ARG A 3 -89.01 -5.94 35.23
CA ARG A 3 -88.41 -6.45 33.98
C ARG A 3 -87.23 -5.63 33.45
N TYR A 4 -87.19 -4.32 33.73
CA TYR A 4 -86.11 -3.43 33.26
C TYR A 4 -84.79 -3.62 34.03
N HIS A 5 -84.86 -4.05 35.30
CA HIS A 5 -83.65 -4.34 36.09
C HIS A 5 -82.93 -5.60 35.60
N TRP A 6 -83.68 -6.65 35.23
CA TRP A 6 -83.07 -7.87 34.70
C TRP A 6 -82.38 -7.64 33.36
N VAL A 7 -82.94 -6.82 32.48
CA VAL A 7 -82.31 -6.47 31.19
C VAL A 7 -81.02 -5.68 31.40
N ARG A 8 -80.99 -4.72 32.34
CA ARG A 8 -79.77 -3.96 32.67
C ARG A 8 -78.69 -4.84 33.32
N LEU A 9 -79.08 -5.75 34.21
CA LEU A 9 -78.16 -6.69 34.84
C LEU A 9 -77.57 -7.66 33.82
N TYR A 10 -78.39 -8.16 32.88
CA TYR A 10 -77.94 -9.05 31.81
C TYR A 10 -77.00 -8.33 30.84
N ALA A 11 -77.32 -7.08 30.47
CA ALA A 11 -76.45 -6.25 29.63
C ALA A 11 -75.11 -5.93 30.31
N LEU A 12 -75.12 -5.67 31.62
CA LEU A 12 -73.90 -5.45 32.40
C LEU A 12 -73.03 -6.71 32.47
N LEU A 13 -73.63 -7.88 32.75
CA LEU A 13 -72.93 -9.17 32.75
C LEU A 13 -72.36 -9.51 31.38
N LEU A 14 -73.12 -9.25 30.31
CA LEU A 14 -72.67 -9.47 28.94
C LEU A 14 -71.48 -8.55 28.59
N MET A 15 -71.51 -7.28 29.00
CA MET A 15 -70.38 -6.37 28.83
C MET A 15 -69.15 -6.82 29.61
N ILE A 16 -69.30 -7.24 30.87
CA ILE A 16 -68.19 -7.76 31.68
C ILE A 16 -67.58 -9.01 31.01
N LEU A 17 -68.43 -9.91 30.51
CA LEU A 17 -67.97 -11.12 29.81
C LEU A 17 -67.24 -10.77 28.49
N LEU A 18 -67.74 -9.78 27.74
CA LEU A 18 -67.10 -9.28 26.52
C LEU A 18 -65.74 -8.61 26.80
N PHE A 19 -65.65 -7.79 27.85
CA PHE A 19 -64.39 -7.19 28.29
C PHE A 19 -63.39 -8.23 28.80
N ALA A 20 -63.85 -9.24 29.55
CA ALA A 20 -62.99 -10.33 30.03
C ALA A 20 -62.46 -11.19 28.87
N THR A 21 -63.33 -11.54 27.92
CA THR A 21 -62.93 -12.35 26.76
C THR A 21 -62.01 -11.59 25.81
N THR A 22 -62.28 -10.31 25.53
CA THR A 22 -61.35 -9.46 24.74
C THR A 22 -60.03 -9.25 25.46
N GLY A 23 -60.03 -9.05 26.78
CA GLY A 23 -58.80 -8.97 27.59
C GLY A 23 -57.96 -10.25 27.53
N ILE A 24 -58.60 -11.43 27.60
CA ILE A 24 -57.92 -12.73 27.48
C ILE A 24 -57.34 -12.93 26.08
N VAL A 25 -58.08 -12.58 25.02
CA VAL A 25 -57.60 -12.67 23.63
C VAL A 25 -56.43 -11.72 23.40
N ALA A 26 -56.50 -10.48 23.89
CA ALA A 26 -55.41 -9.52 23.80
C ALA A 26 -54.16 -9.98 24.57
N ALA A 27 -54.32 -10.52 25.79
CA ALA A 27 -53.21 -11.07 26.58
C ALA A 27 -52.56 -12.27 25.89
N ARG A 28 -53.35 -13.17 25.28
CA ARG A 28 -52.83 -14.28 24.47
C ARG A 28 -52.08 -13.79 23.23
N GLY A 29 -52.63 -12.80 22.52
CA GLY A 29 -51.98 -12.17 21.37
C GLY A 29 -50.64 -11.54 21.74
N PHE A 30 -50.59 -10.80 22.85
CA PHE A 30 -49.36 -10.19 23.35
C PHE A 30 -48.31 -11.24 23.75
N LEU A 31 -48.75 -12.34 24.38
CA LEU A 31 -47.86 -13.44 24.77
C LEU A 31 -47.30 -14.20 23.56
N VAL A 32 -48.06 -14.32 22.47
CA VAL A 32 -47.58 -14.87 21.19
C VAL A 32 -46.56 -13.93 20.55
N ILE A 33 -46.86 -12.63 20.45
CA ILE A 33 -45.93 -11.62 19.89
C ILE A 33 -44.63 -11.60 20.71
N TYR A 34 -44.72 -11.57 22.04
CA TYR A 34 -43.57 -11.61 22.92
C TYR A 34 -42.72 -12.88 22.70
N LYS A 35 -43.34 -14.05 22.58
CA LYS A 35 -42.63 -15.31 22.28
C LYS A 35 -41.93 -15.28 20.92
N VAL A 36 -42.58 -14.74 19.89
CA VAL A 36 -42.00 -14.61 18.54
C VAL A 36 -40.84 -13.62 18.54
N SER A 37 -41.00 -12.45 19.14
CA SER A 37 -39.93 -11.43 19.23
C SER A 37 -38.76 -11.91 20.10
N ALA A 38 -39.03 -12.63 21.20
CA ALA A 38 -37.97 -13.23 22.03
C ALA A 38 -37.19 -14.30 21.25
N ARG A 39 -37.87 -15.13 20.46
CA ARG A 39 -37.23 -16.13 19.59
C ARG A 39 -36.39 -15.46 18.51
N GLN A 40 -36.92 -14.45 17.82
CA GLN A 40 -36.18 -13.68 16.80
C GLN A 40 -34.93 -13.02 17.39
N ARG A 41 -35.04 -12.37 18.56
CA ARG A 41 -33.89 -11.74 19.24
C ARG A 41 -32.81 -12.76 19.62
N ARG A 42 -33.19 -13.98 20.05
CA ARG A 42 -32.24 -15.06 20.34
C ARG A 42 -31.54 -15.55 19.06
N THR A 43 -32.29 -15.72 17.96
CA THR A 43 -31.71 -16.10 16.67
C THR A 43 -30.75 -15.05 16.12
N VAL A 44 -31.09 -13.76 16.23
CA VAL A 44 -30.20 -12.67 15.80
C VAL A 44 -28.91 -12.65 16.61
N ARG A 45 -29.01 -12.82 17.94
CA ARG A 45 -27.82 -12.89 18.82
C ARG A 45 -26.92 -14.07 18.47
N SER A 46 -27.47 -15.27 18.27
CA SER A 46 -26.65 -16.44 17.94
C SER A 46 -25.95 -16.32 16.59
N VAL A 47 -26.59 -15.67 15.60
CA VAL A 47 -25.93 -15.32 14.32
C VAL A 47 -24.78 -14.35 14.55
N GLN A 48 -25.04 -13.24 15.26
CA GLN A 48 -24.01 -12.22 15.51
C GLN A 48 -22.83 -12.75 16.31
N SER A 49 -23.06 -13.64 17.28
CA SER A 49 -21.99 -14.29 18.04
C SER A 49 -21.14 -15.22 17.16
N ILE A 50 -21.76 -16.02 16.29
CA ILE A 50 -21.02 -16.88 15.34
C ILE A 50 -20.25 -16.04 14.31
N GLU A 51 -20.84 -14.97 13.77
CA GLU A 51 -20.16 -14.06 12.84
C GLU A 51 -18.96 -13.38 13.50
N ARG A 52 -19.11 -12.92 14.75
CA ARG A 52 -18.01 -12.33 15.52
C ARG A 52 -16.90 -13.35 15.77
N ALA A 53 -17.26 -14.55 16.20
CA ALA A 53 -16.31 -15.63 16.42
C ALA A 53 -15.56 -16.02 15.13
N SER A 54 -16.27 -16.10 14.01
CA SER A 54 -15.66 -16.33 12.70
C SER A 54 -14.68 -15.23 12.31
N SER A 55 -15.01 -13.95 12.59
CA SER A 55 -14.11 -12.83 12.36
C SER A 55 -12.85 -12.88 13.24
N LEU A 56 -12.98 -13.27 14.51
CA LEU A 56 -11.83 -13.42 15.41
C LEU A 56 -10.92 -14.57 14.98
N ILE A 57 -11.50 -15.71 14.60
CA ILE A 57 -10.75 -16.84 14.04
C ILE A 57 -10.02 -16.42 12.77
N MET A 58 -10.68 -15.73 11.85
CA MET A 58 -10.04 -15.24 10.63
C MET A 58 -8.87 -14.28 10.93
N HIS A 59 -9.02 -13.42 11.94
CA HIS A 59 -7.96 -12.53 12.38
C HIS A 59 -6.75 -13.32 12.92
N GLY A 60 -6.99 -14.27 13.82
CA GLY A 60 -5.94 -15.15 14.36
C GLY A 60 -5.23 -15.99 13.30
N ILE A 61 -5.97 -16.53 12.32
CA ILE A 61 -5.39 -17.21 11.15
C ILE A 61 -4.51 -16.26 10.34
N THR A 62 -4.98 -15.03 10.11
CA THR A 62 -4.23 -14.00 9.37
C THR A 62 -2.94 -13.62 10.10
N ASP A 63 -2.96 -13.53 11.42
CA ASP A 63 -1.78 -13.20 12.20
C ASP A 63 -0.76 -14.35 12.20
N ILE A 64 -1.20 -15.61 12.31
CA ILE A 64 -0.33 -16.77 12.09
C ILE A 64 0.31 -16.71 10.71
N ALA A 65 -0.50 -16.49 9.68
CA ALA A 65 -0.04 -16.39 8.29
C ALA A 65 1.03 -15.29 8.12
N LYS A 66 0.83 -14.12 8.74
CA LYS A 66 1.84 -13.04 8.73
C LYS A 66 3.12 -13.44 9.45
N THR A 67 3.03 -14.01 10.65
CA THR A 67 4.20 -14.43 11.44
C THR A 67 5.00 -15.51 10.70
N ALA A 68 4.32 -16.51 10.13
CA ALA A 68 4.96 -17.56 9.34
C ALA A 68 5.65 -17.01 8.09
N GLY A 69 4.99 -16.07 7.39
CA GLY A 69 5.57 -15.33 6.26
C GLY A 69 6.85 -14.61 6.63
N GLN A 70 6.82 -13.83 7.70
CA GLN A 70 8.00 -13.09 8.15
C GLN A 70 9.15 -14.01 8.55
N GLN A 71 8.87 -15.04 9.36
CA GLN A 71 9.91 -15.97 9.80
C GLN A 71 10.55 -16.74 8.64
N GLN A 72 9.80 -17.04 7.58
CA GLN A 72 10.36 -17.70 6.40
C GLN A 72 11.16 -16.75 5.54
N TYR A 73 10.68 -15.52 5.40
CA TYR A 73 11.39 -14.46 4.70
C TYR A 73 12.75 -14.19 5.36
N ASP A 74 12.78 -13.98 6.68
CA ASP A 74 14.01 -13.72 7.43
C ASP A 74 15.02 -14.87 7.32
N GLN A 75 14.53 -16.11 7.39
CA GLN A 75 15.37 -17.30 7.26
C GLN A 75 16.00 -17.42 5.86
N LEU A 76 15.25 -17.11 4.80
CA LEU A 76 15.77 -17.11 3.43
C LEU A 76 16.70 -15.94 3.17
N LEU A 77 16.44 -14.79 3.79
CA LEU A 77 17.32 -13.64 3.75
C LEU A 77 18.68 -13.96 4.36
N GLU A 78 18.72 -14.57 5.56
CA GLU A 78 19.96 -15.02 6.19
C GLU A 78 20.75 -15.98 5.29
N LEU A 79 20.08 -16.97 4.70
CA LEU A 79 20.70 -17.93 3.79
C LEU A 79 21.23 -17.26 2.51
N ALA A 80 20.52 -16.27 1.99
CA ALA A 80 20.93 -15.53 0.80
C ALA A 80 22.14 -14.62 1.08
N THR A 81 22.32 -14.12 2.31
CA THR A 81 23.45 -13.24 2.69
C THR A 81 24.80 -13.94 2.88
N VAL A 82 24.85 -15.28 2.86
CA VAL A 82 26.11 -16.03 3.02
C VAL A 82 26.92 -15.98 1.71
N GLU A 83 28.16 -15.45 1.76
CA GLU A 83 29.09 -15.29 0.62
C GLU A 83 29.63 -16.62 0.07
N ASP A 84 28.77 -17.51 -0.44
CA ASP A 84 29.20 -18.73 -1.14
C ASP A 84 28.74 -18.73 -2.61
N ASP A 85 29.56 -19.30 -3.50
CA ASP A 85 29.45 -19.22 -4.97
C ASP A 85 28.24 -19.97 -5.57
N SER A 86 27.38 -20.57 -4.74
CA SER A 86 26.13 -21.25 -5.11
C SER A 86 24.90 -20.39 -4.78
N ARG A 87 24.77 -19.25 -5.47
CA ARG A 87 23.68 -18.30 -5.28
C ARG A 87 22.36 -18.88 -5.79
N LEU A 88 21.33 -18.84 -4.94
CA LEU A 88 19.94 -19.15 -5.33
C LEU A 88 19.39 -18.05 -6.25
N SER A 89 18.69 -18.44 -7.31
CA SER A 89 17.96 -17.50 -8.17
C SER A 89 16.71 -16.94 -7.45
N GLU A 90 16.10 -15.88 -8.00
CA GLU A 90 14.84 -15.33 -7.48
C GLU A 90 13.72 -16.38 -7.51
N ASP A 91 13.65 -17.16 -8.59
CA ASP A 91 12.72 -18.29 -8.72
C ASP A 91 12.96 -19.35 -7.63
N ASP A 92 14.24 -19.62 -7.30
CA ASP A 92 14.57 -20.54 -6.21
C ASP A 92 14.15 -19.98 -4.85
N LEU A 93 14.37 -18.69 -4.60
CA LEU A 93 13.98 -18.01 -3.35
C LEU A 93 12.46 -17.98 -3.18
N GLU A 94 11.71 -17.68 -4.23
CA GLU A 94 10.25 -17.72 -4.21
C GLU A 94 9.75 -19.15 -3.97
N TYR A 95 10.33 -20.13 -4.66
CA TYR A 95 10.01 -21.54 -4.47
C TYR A 95 10.27 -21.99 -3.03
N TYR A 96 11.44 -21.70 -2.47
CA TYR A 96 11.77 -22.03 -1.08
C TYR A 96 10.93 -21.23 -0.08
N PHE A 97 10.52 -20.00 -0.42
CA PHE A 97 9.61 -19.21 0.41
C PHE A 97 8.26 -19.90 0.53
N ARG A 98 7.66 -20.29 -0.60
CA ARG A 98 6.35 -20.97 -0.62
C ARG A 98 6.36 -22.28 0.17
N ILE A 99 7.40 -23.10 0.01
CA ILE A 99 7.54 -24.37 0.74
C ILE A 99 7.68 -24.14 2.25
N GLY A 100 8.60 -23.25 2.65
CA GLY A 100 8.82 -23.00 4.07
C GLY A 100 7.64 -22.29 4.74
N TYR A 101 6.94 -21.42 4.00
CA TYR A 101 5.71 -20.77 4.45
C TYR A 101 4.63 -21.80 4.79
N VAL A 102 4.39 -22.76 3.90
CA VAL A 102 3.43 -23.86 4.13
C VAL A 102 3.79 -24.65 5.38
N ASN A 103 5.07 -25.01 5.53
CA ASN A 103 5.53 -25.79 6.67
C ASN A 103 5.35 -25.03 7.99
N LYS A 104 5.71 -23.74 8.04
CA LYS A 104 5.53 -22.93 9.26
C LYS A 104 4.07 -22.75 9.65
N ILE A 105 3.15 -22.63 8.68
CA ILE A 105 1.71 -22.60 8.99
C ILE A 105 1.26 -23.96 9.53
N LYS A 106 1.68 -25.07 8.92
CA LYS A 106 1.36 -26.42 9.42
C LYS A 106 1.88 -26.63 10.85
N ASP A 107 3.09 -26.15 11.15
CA ASP A 107 3.69 -26.21 12.48
C ASP A 107 2.89 -25.38 13.50
N ALA A 108 2.45 -24.18 13.12
CA ALA A 108 1.63 -23.31 13.97
C ALA A 108 0.26 -23.90 14.31
N PHE A 109 -0.27 -24.76 13.45
CA PHE A 109 -1.52 -25.50 13.65
C PHE A 109 -1.36 -26.89 14.25
N ALA A 110 -0.11 -27.34 14.52
CA ALA A 110 0.27 -28.63 15.09
C ALA A 110 -0.60 -29.79 14.57
N GLN A 111 -0.21 -30.38 13.45
CA GLN A 111 -0.98 -31.39 12.70
C GLN A 111 -1.55 -32.50 13.60
N ASP A 112 -2.85 -32.38 13.88
CA ASP A 112 -3.87 -33.41 14.14
C ASP A 112 -5.20 -32.67 14.40
N GLY A 113 -6.35 -33.25 14.05
CA GLY A 113 -7.65 -32.55 14.10
C GLY A 113 -8.01 -31.90 15.46
N SER A 114 -7.42 -32.37 16.58
CA SER A 114 -7.60 -31.77 17.90
C SER A 114 -6.75 -30.52 18.09
N GLY A 115 -5.51 -30.52 17.59
CA GLY A 115 -4.60 -29.37 17.65
C GLY A 115 -5.13 -28.16 16.86
N ILE A 116 -5.72 -28.40 15.68
CA ILE A 116 -6.33 -27.33 14.88
C ILE A 116 -7.52 -26.72 15.63
N CYS A 117 -8.43 -27.55 16.15
CA CYS A 117 -9.61 -27.05 16.85
C CYS A 117 -9.24 -26.29 18.13
N GLU A 118 -8.30 -26.81 18.94
CA GLU A 118 -7.78 -26.14 20.14
C GLU A 118 -7.13 -24.79 19.81
N LYS A 119 -6.36 -24.72 18.72
CA LYS A 119 -5.73 -23.48 18.28
C LYS A 119 -6.78 -22.45 17.86
N LEU A 120 -7.79 -22.85 17.09
CA LEU A 120 -8.85 -21.96 16.64
C LEU A 120 -9.72 -21.47 17.82
N ASP A 121 -10.00 -22.36 18.78
CA ASP A 121 -10.74 -22.02 20.00
C ASP A 121 -10.00 -20.97 20.84
N SER A 122 -8.66 -21.03 20.89
CA SER A 122 -7.84 -20.06 21.60
C SER A 122 -7.97 -18.62 21.09
N PHE A 123 -8.53 -18.40 19.90
CA PHE A 123 -8.78 -17.06 19.35
C PHE A 123 -10.09 -16.42 19.82
N LEU A 124 -10.98 -17.19 20.46
CA LEU A 124 -12.34 -16.73 20.75
C LEU A 124 -12.47 -15.87 22.03
N GLU A 125 -11.36 -15.59 22.73
CA GLU A 125 -11.33 -14.96 24.06
C GLU A 125 -12.26 -15.69 25.07
N ASP A 126 -12.32 -15.27 26.34
CA ASP A 126 -13.12 -15.93 27.40
C ASP A 126 -14.67 -15.85 27.21
N ASP A 127 -15.18 -15.77 25.97
CA ASP A 127 -16.61 -15.87 25.70
C ASP A 127 -17.08 -17.32 25.83
N ALA A 128 -17.40 -17.72 27.06
CA ALA A 128 -17.90 -19.05 27.41
C ALA A 128 -19.17 -19.50 26.66
N SER A 129 -19.81 -18.63 25.87
CA SER A 129 -20.99 -18.93 25.07
C SER A 129 -20.70 -19.37 23.63
N VAL A 130 -19.46 -19.22 23.15
CA VAL A 130 -19.02 -19.67 21.82
C VAL A 130 -17.80 -20.58 21.93
N SER A 131 -17.76 -21.65 21.16
CA SER A 131 -16.59 -22.54 21.09
C SER A 131 -16.42 -23.15 19.70
N VAL A 132 -15.20 -23.55 19.38
CA VAL A 132 -14.90 -24.41 18.23
C VAL A 132 -15.08 -25.87 18.64
N ARG A 133 -16.00 -26.57 17.99
CA ARG A 133 -16.23 -27.99 18.28
C ARG A 133 -15.23 -28.85 17.52
N TYR A 134 -14.65 -29.80 18.26
CA TYR A 134 -13.86 -30.85 17.64
C TYR A 134 -14.68 -31.55 16.56
N SER A 135 -14.13 -31.57 15.35
CA SER A 135 -14.60 -32.36 14.24
C SER A 135 -13.41 -33.08 13.63
N PRO A 136 -13.45 -34.41 13.45
CA PRO A 136 -12.37 -35.16 12.81
C PRO A 136 -12.20 -34.77 11.32
N HIS A 137 -13.11 -33.96 10.78
CA HIS A 137 -13.07 -33.42 9.43
C HIS A 137 -12.52 -32.00 9.36
N THR A 138 -12.21 -31.37 10.51
CA THR A 138 -11.48 -30.09 10.54
C THR A 138 -10.04 -30.35 10.16
N VAL A 139 -9.62 -29.84 9.01
CA VAL A 139 -8.30 -30.12 8.43
C VAL A 139 -7.70 -28.88 7.80
N LEU A 140 -6.38 -28.80 7.81
CA LEU A 140 -5.60 -27.85 7.04
C LEU A 140 -5.11 -28.57 5.78
N GLU A 141 -5.55 -28.11 4.62
CA GLU A 141 -5.20 -28.68 3.32
C GLU A 141 -4.48 -27.66 2.44
N GLU A 142 -3.56 -28.13 1.60
CA GLU A 142 -2.97 -27.33 0.52
C GLU A 142 -3.98 -27.19 -0.63
N GLU A 143 -4.09 -25.98 -1.17
CA GLU A 143 -4.82 -25.72 -2.41
C GLU A 143 -3.83 -25.78 -3.57
N HIS A 144 -4.15 -26.56 -4.61
CA HIS A 144 -3.34 -26.70 -5.81
C HIS A 144 -4.11 -26.19 -7.04
N ASP A 145 -3.39 -25.67 -8.03
CA ASP A 145 -3.94 -25.34 -9.34
C ASP A 145 -4.04 -26.58 -10.26
N ASP A 146 -4.48 -26.35 -11.52
CA ASP A 146 -4.60 -27.41 -12.53
C ASP A 146 -3.24 -28.00 -12.96
N SER A 147 -2.13 -27.34 -12.65
CA SER A 147 -0.77 -27.81 -12.93
C SER A 147 -0.16 -28.62 -11.77
N GLY A 148 -0.83 -28.62 -10.60
CA GLY A 148 -0.37 -29.28 -9.38
C GLY A 148 0.49 -28.38 -8.49
N GLU A 149 0.65 -27.10 -8.83
CA GLU A 149 1.37 -26.12 -8.03
C GLU A 149 0.52 -25.70 -6.82
N THR A 150 1.13 -25.65 -5.63
CA THR A 150 0.44 -25.13 -4.44
C THR A 150 0.20 -23.63 -4.62
N ILE A 151 -1.06 -23.19 -4.50
CA ILE A 151 -1.52 -21.80 -4.61
C ILE A 151 -2.03 -21.20 -3.30
N GLY A 152 -2.13 -22.02 -2.24
CA GLY A 152 -2.45 -21.55 -0.90
C GLY A 152 -2.75 -22.69 0.07
N LEU A 153 -3.36 -22.35 1.20
CA LEU A 153 -3.82 -23.28 2.22
C LEU A 153 -5.28 -23.01 2.56
N ARG A 154 -6.00 -24.03 3.03
CA ARG A 154 -7.38 -23.89 3.48
C ARG A 154 -7.63 -24.67 4.76
N VAL A 155 -8.18 -24.01 5.76
CA VAL A 155 -8.74 -24.66 6.95
C VAL A 155 -10.19 -25.00 6.65
N LYS A 156 -10.51 -26.28 6.47
CA LYS A 156 -11.86 -26.75 6.11
C LYS A 156 -12.66 -27.20 7.33
N ASN A 157 -13.98 -27.10 7.22
CA ASN A 157 -14.97 -27.70 8.12
C ASN A 157 -14.90 -27.23 9.60
N VAL A 158 -14.48 -26.00 9.85
CA VAL A 158 -14.45 -25.43 11.20
C VAL A 158 -15.87 -25.25 11.70
N THR A 159 -16.24 -26.00 12.75
CA THR A 159 -17.59 -25.95 13.32
C THR A 159 -17.60 -25.05 14.55
N ILE A 160 -18.26 -23.90 14.44
CA ILE A 160 -18.44 -22.93 15.53
C ILE A 160 -19.80 -23.18 16.16
N ALA A 161 -19.82 -23.37 17.47
CA ALA A 161 -21.03 -23.57 18.25
C ALA A 161 -21.27 -22.39 19.19
N TYR A 162 -22.49 -21.83 19.15
CA TYR A 162 -23.01 -20.94 20.17
C TYR A 162 -23.92 -21.74 21.11
N ASP A 163 -23.46 -21.95 22.33
CA ASP A 163 -24.12 -22.76 23.34
C ASP A 163 -24.72 -21.87 24.44
N ASP A 164 -25.88 -21.26 24.15
CA ASP A 164 -26.72 -20.66 25.19
C ASP A 164 -27.81 -21.66 25.64
N PRO A 165 -27.85 -22.03 26.94
CA PRO A 165 -28.84 -22.97 27.49
C PRO A 165 -30.31 -22.54 27.28
N HIS A 166 -30.56 -21.29 26.88
CA HIS A 166 -31.89 -20.75 26.63
C HIS A 166 -32.23 -20.57 25.14
N SER A 167 -31.27 -20.70 24.22
CA SER A 167 -31.44 -20.39 22.79
C SER A 167 -31.62 -21.61 21.89
N GLY A 168 -31.37 -22.82 22.40
CA GLY A 168 -31.46 -24.07 21.64
C GLY A 168 -30.17 -24.43 20.88
N GLY A 169 -29.09 -23.68 21.10
CA GLY A 169 -27.81 -23.87 20.43
C GLY A 169 -27.87 -23.47 18.95
N ARG A 170 -26.75 -23.00 18.41
CA ARG A 170 -26.58 -22.87 16.96
C ARG A 170 -25.19 -23.32 16.60
N THR A 171 -25.08 -24.09 15.53
CA THR A 171 -23.80 -24.49 14.94
C THR A 171 -23.75 -24.02 13.50
N ASP A 172 -22.57 -23.56 13.08
CA ASP A 172 -22.27 -23.24 11.69
C ASP A 172 -20.91 -23.85 11.32
N THR A 173 -20.76 -24.23 10.06
CA THR A 173 -19.53 -24.86 9.55
C THR A 173 -18.95 -23.98 8.45
N ILE A 174 -17.73 -23.49 8.69
CA ILE A 174 -17.06 -22.47 7.89
C ILE A 174 -15.70 -23.00 7.42
N SER A 175 -15.23 -22.53 6.27
CA SER A 175 -13.86 -22.78 5.80
C SER A 175 -13.14 -21.46 5.55
N TYR A 176 -11.85 -21.43 5.87
CA TYR A 176 -11.00 -20.25 5.75
C TYR A 176 -9.88 -20.51 4.76
N SER A 177 -9.73 -19.66 3.75
CA SER A 177 -8.63 -19.73 2.79
C SER A 177 -7.51 -18.78 3.22
N ILE A 178 -6.28 -19.27 3.10
CA ILE A 178 -5.03 -18.58 3.38
C ILE A 178 -4.28 -18.53 2.05
N GLN A 179 -4.18 -17.35 1.48
CA GLN A 179 -3.42 -17.16 0.25
C GLN A 179 -1.94 -16.98 0.57
N PHE A 180 -1.07 -17.38 -0.37
CA PHE A 180 0.33 -17.04 -0.26
C PHE A 180 0.48 -15.52 -0.24
N PRO A 181 1.28 -14.96 0.69
CA PRO A 181 1.74 -13.60 0.54
C PRO A 181 2.68 -13.54 -0.66
N GLU A 182 2.65 -12.42 -1.38
CA GLU A 182 3.71 -12.11 -2.33
C GLU A 182 4.99 -11.85 -1.51
N ALA A 183 5.98 -12.73 -1.65
CA ALA A 183 7.32 -12.48 -1.15
C ALA A 183 8.15 -12.01 -2.33
N VAL A 184 8.63 -10.78 -2.23
CA VAL A 184 9.51 -10.21 -3.24
C VAL A 184 10.83 -9.85 -2.56
N PHE A 185 11.90 -10.46 -3.04
CA PHE A 185 13.24 -10.27 -2.51
C PHE A 185 13.90 -9.11 -3.24
N HIS A 186 13.82 -7.90 -2.67
CA HIS A 186 14.33 -6.71 -3.32
C HIS A 186 15.87 -6.59 -3.18
N PRO A 187 16.58 -6.10 -4.19
CA PRO A 187 17.81 -5.34 -3.94
C PRO A 187 17.40 -3.94 -3.42
N GLY A 188 18.22 -3.29 -2.59
CA GLY A 188 18.01 -1.94 -2.04
C GLY A 188 17.90 -0.79 -3.07
N ASN A 189 17.56 -1.10 -4.32
CA ASN A 189 17.31 -0.20 -5.42
C ASN A 189 15.83 0.20 -5.51
N ASP A 190 14.92 -0.55 -4.89
CA ASP A 190 13.47 -0.33 -5.03
C ASP A 190 12.97 0.94 -4.34
N ASP A 191 13.70 1.42 -3.34
CA ASP A 191 13.44 2.73 -2.75
C ASP A 191 13.60 3.84 -3.80
N LEU A 192 14.51 3.68 -4.77
CA LEU A 192 14.65 4.61 -5.88
C LEU A 192 13.39 4.60 -6.77
N PHE A 193 12.73 3.44 -6.96
CA PHE A 193 11.56 3.33 -7.84
C PHE A 193 10.28 3.91 -7.25
N ARG A 194 10.27 4.23 -5.95
CA ARG A 194 9.20 5.03 -5.34
C ARG A 194 9.23 6.48 -5.81
N TYR A 195 10.41 6.96 -6.25
CA TYR A 195 10.53 8.29 -6.83
C TYR A 195 9.97 8.34 -8.24
N CYS A 196 9.19 9.38 -8.51
CA CYS A 196 8.74 9.69 -9.86
C CYS A 196 9.67 10.68 -10.55
N LEU A 197 10.21 11.65 -9.80
CA LEU A 197 11.10 12.70 -10.28
C LEU A 197 12.30 12.84 -9.34
N VAL A 198 13.49 12.67 -9.90
CA VAL A 198 14.77 12.86 -9.21
C VAL A 198 15.58 13.89 -9.98
N ALA A 199 15.63 15.12 -9.48
CA ALA A 199 16.47 16.18 -10.02
C ALA A 199 17.72 16.39 -9.13
N GLY A 200 18.90 16.19 -9.69
CA GLY A 200 20.17 16.41 -9.01
C GLY A 200 20.40 17.87 -8.59
N LYS A 201 19.69 18.83 -9.22
CA LYS A 201 19.75 20.24 -8.84
C LYS A 201 18.40 20.84 -8.49
N GLY A 202 17.46 20.88 -9.43
CA GLY A 202 16.20 21.60 -9.21
C GLY A 202 15.02 21.06 -9.99
N LEU A 203 13.84 21.12 -9.37
CA LEU A 203 12.55 20.78 -9.94
C LEU A 203 11.76 22.07 -10.14
N TYR A 204 11.34 22.35 -11.37
CA TYR A 204 10.62 23.58 -11.73
C TYR A 204 9.28 23.21 -12.33
N ILE A 205 8.21 23.57 -11.63
CA ILE A 205 6.85 23.20 -11.96
C ILE A 205 6.10 24.48 -12.32
N THR A 206 5.61 24.56 -13.55
CA THR A 206 4.84 25.70 -14.05
C THR A 206 3.56 25.24 -14.77
N GLY A 207 2.75 26.20 -15.19
CA GLY A 207 1.49 25.98 -15.91
C GLY A 207 0.26 26.03 -15.01
N ARG A 208 -0.88 25.49 -15.47
CA ARG A 208 -2.18 25.71 -14.80
C ARG A 208 -2.43 24.76 -13.63
N THR A 209 -2.37 23.46 -13.91
CA THR A 209 -2.76 22.38 -12.99
C THR A 209 -1.81 21.21 -13.20
N SER A 210 -1.30 20.57 -12.16
CA SER A 210 -0.54 19.31 -12.31
C SER A 210 -0.78 18.40 -11.12
N SER A 211 -0.57 17.11 -11.31
CA SER A 211 -0.58 16.11 -10.24
C SER A 211 0.69 15.27 -10.25
N VAL A 212 1.17 14.96 -9.06
CA VAL A 212 2.32 14.09 -8.83
C VAL A 212 1.91 13.02 -7.83
N ILE A 213 2.14 11.75 -8.16
CA ILE A 213 1.93 10.61 -7.27
C ILE A 213 3.25 9.86 -7.19
N GLY A 214 3.82 9.73 -6.00
CA GLY A 214 5.14 9.14 -5.76
C GLY A 214 6.15 10.15 -5.23
N ASP A 215 7.30 9.63 -4.84
CA ASP A 215 8.31 10.39 -4.10
C ASP A 215 9.07 11.35 -5.01
N LEU A 216 9.59 12.40 -4.38
CA LEU A 216 10.27 13.50 -5.06
C LEU A 216 11.63 13.75 -4.44
N TYR A 217 12.64 13.89 -5.30
CA TYR A 217 13.96 14.36 -4.91
C TYR A 217 14.36 15.59 -5.71
N ALA A 218 14.76 16.64 -5.00
CA ALA A 218 15.41 17.82 -5.57
C ALA A 218 16.69 18.15 -4.81
N GLY A 219 17.80 18.20 -5.52
CA GLY A 219 19.10 18.59 -4.99
C GLY A 219 19.26 20.10 -4.84
N VAL A 220 20.50 20.55 -4.97
CA VAL A 220 20.89 21.97 -4.92
C VAL A 220 22.01 22.24 -5.93
N HIS A 221 22.19 23.50 -6.31
CA HIS A 221 23.31 23.92 -7.14
C HIS A 221 24.64 23.78 -6.40
N SER A 222 25.71 23.50 -7.14
CA SER A 222 27.05 23.69 -6.60
C SER A 222 27.29 25.18 -6.36
N PRO A 223 28.11 25.57 -5.37
CA PRO A 223 28.42 26.99 -5.10
C PRO A 223 28.90 27.78 -6.32
N GLU A 224 29.57 27.12 -7.27
CA GLU A 224 30.12 27.72 -8.48
C GLU A 224 29.06 28.03 -9.56
N GLU A 225 27.98 27.22 -9.60
CA GLU A 225 26.91 27.35 -10.60
C GLU A 225 25.84 28.38 -10.21
N VAL A 226 25.86 28.84 -8.95
CA VAL A 226 24.92 29.79 -8.37
C VAL A 226 24.72 31.02 -9.25
N ARG A 227 25.82 31.62 -9.70
CA ARG A 227 25.78 32.88 -10.45
C ARG A 227 25.20 32.69 -11.85
N GLU A 228 25.46 31.54 -12.47
CA GLU A 228 24.85 31.20 -13.74
C GLU A 228 23.36 30.91 -13.58
N ALA A 229 22.98 30.22 -12.50
CA ALA A 229 21.58 29.92 -12.21
C ALA A 229 20.74 31.18 -11.98
N GLU A 230 21.27 32.15 -11.23
CA GLU A 230 20.63 33.44 -11.01
C GLU A 230 20.49 34.26 -12.30
N ILE A 231 21.54 34.31 -13.13
CA ILE A 231 21.55 35.10 -14.37
C ILE A 231 20.66 34.49 -15.45
N VAL A 232 20.75 33.17 -15.64
CA VAL A 232 20.09 32.47 -16.76
C VAL A 232 18.64 32.11 -16.40
N TYR A 233 18.38 31.75 -15.15
CA TYR A 233 17.07 31.21 -14.73
C TYR A 233 16.36 32.09 -13.67
N GLY A 234 17.00 33.15 -13.17
CA GLY A 234 16.38 34.08 -12.22
C GLY A 234 16.23 33.50 -10.81
N GLU A 235 17.01 32.48 -10.46
CA GLU A 235 16.98 31.83 -9.15
C GLU A 235 17.71 32.67 -8.11
N THR A 236 17.00 33.29 -7.17
CA THR A 236 17.59 34.12 -6.09
C THR A 236 17.47 33.41 -4.74
N GLY A 237 18.56 33.20 -3.98
CA GLY A 237 18.53 32.63 -2.61
C GLY A 237 19.16 31.24 -2.49
N THR A 238 18.87 30.41 -1.49
CA THR A 238 19.45 29.05 -1.40
C THR A 238 19.08 28.22 -2.64
N TYR A 239 20.09 27.94 -3.48
CA TYR A 239 19.95 27.67 -4.91
C TYR A 239 19.66 26.19 -5.21
N GLY A 240 18.56 25.92 -5.93
CA GLY A 240 18.03 24.57 -6.22
C GLY A 240 16.83 24.20 -5.34
N GLY A 241 16.37 22.95 -5.38
CA GLY A 241 15.16 22.52 -4.69
C GLY A 241 13.90 22.51 -5.56
N ILE A 242 12.72 22.61 -4.95
CA ILE A 242 11.43 22.49 -5.64
C ILE A 242 10.81 23.87 -5.81
N ASN A 243 10.55 24.28 -7.05
CA ASN A 243 10.04 25.60 -7.40
C ASN A 243 8.70 25.47 -8.13
N VAL A 244 7.62 25.94 -7.50
CA VAL A 244 6.25 25.87 -8.03
C VAL A 244 5.76 27.26 -8.42
N LEU A 245 5.64 27.50 -9.71
CA LEU A 245 5.38 28.80 -10.33
C LEU A 245 3.99 28.83 -10.98
N THR A 246 3.11 29.71 -10.52
CA THR A 246 1.78 29.95 -11.09
C THR A 246 0.86 28.72 -11.27
N THR A 247 1.12 27.64 -10.52
CA THR A 247 0.51 26.31 -10.72
C THR A 247 -0.41 25.92 -9.58
N GLN A 248 -1.48 25.18 -9.89
CA GLN A 248 -2.22 24.39 -8.91
C GLN A 248 -1.67 22.96 -8.90
N LEU A 249 -1.01 22.56 -7.82
CA LEU A 249 -0.28 21.30 -7.75
C LEU A 249 -0.82 20.43 -6.62
N GLY A 250 -1.18 19.19 -6.93
CA GLY A 250 -1.43 18.15 -5.93
C GLY A 250 -0.26 17.16 -5.92
N ILE A 251 0.29 16.88 -4.75
CA ILE A 251 1.34 15.88 -4.56
C ILE A 251 0.83 14.84 -3.57
N ARG A 252 0.82 13.57 -3.98
CA ARG A 252 0.59 12.41 -3.10
C ARG A 252 1.88 11.63 -3.02
N SER A 253 2.46 11.51 -1.84
CA SER A 253 3.80 10.96 -1.67
C SER A 253 4.00 10.55 -0.23
N ASP A 254 4.78 9.49 -0.04
CA ASP A 254 5.23 9.09 1.30
C ASP A 254 6.40 9.98 1.73
N ARG A 255 7.24 10.40 0.77
CA ARG A 255 8.45 11.19 1.02
C ARG A 255 8.76 12.25 -0.03
N ILE A 256 9.01 13.47 0.45
CA ILE A 256 9.58 14.56 -0.35
C ILE A 256 10.93 14.93 0.24
N ILE A 257 11.99 14.82 -0.57
CA ILE A 257 13.34 15.25 -0.20
C ILE A 257 13.74 16.44 -1.07
N CYS A 258 13.90 17.60 -0.45
CA CYS A 258 14.38 18.81 -1.08
C CYS A 258 15.59 19.32 -0.30
N ARG A 259 16.81 19.13 -0.82
CA ARG A 259 18.04 19.57 -0.13
C ARG A 259 18.10 21.10 0.05
N GLY A 260 17.40 21.83 -0.81
CA GLY A 260 17.21 23.28 -0.76
C GLY A 260 15.85 23.70 -0.19
N ASP A 261 15.35 24.82 -0.67
CA ASP A 261 14.04 25.37 -0.29
C ASP A 261 12.93 24.82 -1.21
N ILE A 262 11.71 24.70 -0.66
CA ILE A 262 10.50 24.55 -1.47
C ILE A 262 9.87 25.93 -1.64
N ASN A 263 9.81 26.40 -2.88
CA ASN A 263 9.48 27.76 -3.25
C ASN A 263 8.15 27.80 -3.98
N ILE A 264 7.15 28.47 -3.41
CA ILE A 264 5.77 28.52 -3.93
C ILE A 264 5.47 29.97 -4.31
N ASN A 265 5.28 30.26 -5.60
CA ASN A 265 5.06 31.62 -6.09
C ASN A 265 3.80 31.70 -6.97
N GLY A 266 2.80 32.46 -6.50
CA GLY A 266 1.53 32.63 -7.21
C GLY A 266 0.78 31.31 -7.46
N SER A 267 1.05 30.30 -6.64
CA SER A 267 0.65 28.90 -6.78
C SER A 267 -0.20 28.45 -5.60
N PHE A 268 -0.95 27.37 -5.79
CA PHE A 268 -1.64 26.65 -4.72
C PHE A 268 -1.16 25.20 -4.71
N VAL A 269 -0.55 24.76 -3.61
CA VAL A 269 0.04 23.41 -3.51
C VAL A 269 -0.60 22.63 -2.37
N VAL A 270 -1.04 21.42 -2.65
CA VAL A 270 -1.53 20.48 -1.64
C VAL A 270 -0.58 19.30 -1.56
N PHE A 271 0.12 19.19 -0.43
CA PHE A 271 0.94 18.04 -0.08
C PHE A 271 0.09 17.05 0.72
N GLU A 272 -0.02 15.84 0.21
CA GLU A 272 -0.80 14.72 0.73
C GLU A 272 -2.29 15.06 0.98
N PRO A 273 -3.11 15.13 -0.08
CA PRO A 273 -4.51 15.53 0.02
C PRO A 273 -5.40 14.53 0.79
N ASN A 274 -4.96 13.29 1.00
CA ASN A 274 -5.77 12.24 1.63
C ASN A 274 -5.47 12.03 3.12
N GLY A 275 -4.47 12.74 3.65
CA GLY A 275 -4.07 12.65 5.06
C GLY A 275 -3.32 11.37 5.44
N GLU A 276 -2.66 10.74 4.47
CA GLU A 276 -1.66 9.71 4.71
C GLU A 276 -0.37 10.33 5.29
N LYS A 277 0.55 9.52 5.83
CA LYS A 277 1.76 10.04 6.47
C LYS A 277 2.78 10.44 5.39
N LEU A 278 2.96 11.74 5.17
CA LEU A 278 4.03 12.31 4.36
C LEU A 278 5.19 12.76 5.26
N ASP A 279 6.41 12.35 4.95
CA ASP A 279 7.66 12.87 5.54
C ASP A 279 8.34 13.84 4.54
N CYS A 280 8.35 15.14 4.87
CA CYS A 280 8.89 16.19 4.01
C CYS A 280 10.20 16.78 4.56
N TYR A 281 11.32 16.45 3.94
CA TYR A 281 12.66 16.94 4.27
C TYR A 281 12.99 18.16 3.41
N THR A 282 13.08 19.34 4.02
CA THR A 282 13.49 20.56 3.31
C THR A 282 14.17 21.56 4.22
N GLN A 283 14.88 22.55 3.70
CA GLN A 283 15.36 23.67 4.53
C GLN A 283 14.19 24.50 5.06
N ARG A 284 13.23 24.82 4.18
CA ARG A 284 12.03 25.63 4.46
C ARG A 284 11.07 25.59 3.28
N ILE A 285 9.80 25.86 3.57
CA ILE A 285 8.76 26.13 2.56
C ILE A 285 8.49 27.63 2.54
N ASN A 286 8.72 28.28 1.40
CA ASN A 286 8.57 29.72 1.20
C ASN A 286 7.33 30.04 0.35
N GLU A 287 6.40 30.80 0.91
CA GLU A 287 5.31 31.42 0.16
C GLU A 287 5.76 32.79 -0.38
N MET A 288 6.12 32.83 -1.66
CA MET A 288 6.54 34.06 -2.33
C MET A 288 5.34 34.79 -2.93
N GLN A 289 5.32 36.12 -2.74
CA GLN A 289 4.31 36.97 -3.37
C GLN A 289 4.54 37.02 -4.88
N GLY A 290 3.56 36.56 -5.65
CA GLY A 290 3.54 36.67 -7.10
C GLY A 290 2.85 37.94 -7.58
N PHE A 291 3.05 38.30 -8.85
CA PHE A 291 2.51 39.52 -9.48
C PHE A 291 0.97 39.62 -9.48
N SER A 292 0.23 38.52 -9.29
CA SER A 292 -1.25 38.52 -9.41
C SER A 292 -2.03 37.58 -8.48
N LYS A 293 -1.38 36.67 -7.75
CA LYS A 293 -2.02 35.70 -6.85
C LYS A 293 -1.16 35.48 -5.61
N SER A 294 -1.81 35.29 -4.46
CA SER A 294 -1.13 34.82 -3.24
C SER A 294 -0.66 33.38 -3.43
N ALA A 295 0.57 33.09 -3.01
CA ALA A 295 1.01 31.72 -2.80
C ALA A 295 0.30 31.14 -1.57
N GLN A 296 -0.09 29.87 -1.65
CA GLN A 296 -0.74 29.13 -0.58
C GLN A 296 -0.30 27.67 -0.64
N TYR A 297 -0.09 27.04 0.51
CA TYR A 297 0.00 25.58 0.58
C TYR A 297 -0.76 24.99 1.77
N SER A 298 -1.07 23.70 1.64
CA SER A 298 -1.52 22.86 2.74
C SER A 298 -0.70 21.58 2.73
N MET A 299 -0.32 21.09 3.90
CA MET A 299 0.43 19.85 4.05
C MET A 299 -0.19 19.02 5.16
N THR A 300 -0.41 17.73 4.87
CA THR A 300 -0.75 16.74 5.88
C THR A 300 0.44 15.80 6.03
N GLY A 301 1.13 15.86 7.16
CA GLY A 301 2.37 15.10 7.37
C GLY A 301 3.37 15.85 8.25
N ASP A 302 4.56 15.29 8.36
CA ASP A 302 5.65 15.80 9.18
C ASP A 302 6.63 16.60 8.31
N LEU A 303 6.88 17.85 8.70
CA LEU A 303 7.92 18.68 8.13
C LEU A 303 9.20 18.49 8.95
N HIS A 304 10.29 18.11 8.28
CA HIS A 304 11.60 17.90 8.86
C HIS A 304 12.58 18.96 8.33
N PRO A 305 12.78 20.09 9.03
CA PRO A 305 13.70 21.13 8.59
C PRO A 305 15.15 20.65 8.67
N ILE A 306 15.84 20.52 7.54
CA ILE A 306 17.20 19.94 7.48
C ILE A 306 18.18 20.69 8.39
N GLN A 307 18.10 22.01 8.44
CA GLN A 307 18.92 22.87 9.31
C GLN A 307 18.70 22.68 10.81
N ALA A 308 17.57 22.09 11.21
CA ALA A 308 17.17 21.95 12.61
C ALA A 308 17.19 20.49 13.10
N MET A 309 17.65 19.55 12.26
CA MET A 309 17.76 18.14 12.63
C MET A 309 18.85 17.91 13.67
N GLU A 310 18.58 17.02 14.62
CA GLU A 310 19.60 16.52 15.53
C GLU A 310 20.55 15.55 14.77
N GLU A 311 21.74 15.33 15.33
CA GLU A 311 22.80 14.54 14.67
C GLU A 311 22.36 13.11 14.31
N SER A 312 21.54 12.48 15.15
CA SER A 312 20.97 11.15 14.89
C SER A 312 19.99 11.14 13.70
N ASP A 313 19.15 12.16 13.60
CA ASP A 313 18.16 12.28 12.52
C ASP A 313 18.84 12.63 11.19
N LEU A 314 19.94 13.39 11.28
CA LEU A 314 20.77 13.78 10.16
C LEU A 314 21.51 12.56 9.57
N MET A 315 21.96 11.62 10.40
CA MET A 315 22.50 10.33 9.93
C MET A 315 21.43 9.51 9.21
N GLY A 316 20.24 9.38 9.78
CA GLY A 316 19.11 8.70 9.11
C GLY A 316 18.77 9.35 7.77
N PHE A 317 18.72 10.68 7.71
CA PHE A 317 18.53 11.42 6.45
C PHE A 317 19.62 11.14 5.41
N TYR A 318 20.89 11.05 5.81
CA TYR A 318 21.97 10.75 4.87
C TYR A 318 21.93 9.31 4.35
N ASP A 319 21.46 8.38 5.18
CA ASP A 319 21.23 7.00 4.74
C ASP A 319 20.09 6.94 3.71
N GLU A 320 19.02 7.71 3.91
CA GLU A 320 17.88 7.81 3.02
C GLU A 320 18.24 8.38 1.62
N ILE A 321 19.12 9.38 1.54
CA ILE A 321 19.53 9.96 0.25
C ILE A 321 20.66 9.21 -0.44
N ARG A 322 21.29 8.23 0.22
CA ARG A 322 22.48 7.53 -0.31
C ARG A 322 22.20 6.84 -1.63
N ALA A 323 21.04 6.17 -1.75
CA ALA A 323 20.63 5.51 -2.99
C ALA A 323 20.46 6.50 -4.14
N VAL A 324 19.84 7.66 -3.85
CA VAL A 324 19.63 8.73 -4.83
C VAL A 324 20.95 9.36 -5.28
N ASP A 325 21.82 9.70 -4.33
CA ASP A 325 23.13 10.30 -4.65
C ASP A 325 24.01 9.34 -5.46
N THR A 326 23.93 8.02 -5.18
CA THR A 326 24.62 6.98 -5.97
C THR A 326 24.04 6.91 -7.39
N ALA A 327 22.72 6.94 -7.53
CA ALA A 327 22.03 6.91 -8.82
C ALA A 327 22.41 8.11 -9.69
N LEU A 328 22.34 9.31 -9.13
CA LEU A 328 22.69 10.55 -9.82
C LEU A 328 24.16 10.61 -10.24
N SER A 329 25.07 10.09 -9.41
CA SER A 329 26.51 10.10 -9.71
C SER A 329 26.85 9.28 -10.95
N ALA A 330 26.22 8.11 -11.13
CA ALA A 330 26.49 7.26 -12.30
C ALA A 330 25.92 7.80 -13.62
N LEU A 331 24.98 8.75 -13.58
CA LEU A 331 24.48 9.38 -14.80
C LEU A 331 25.60 10.09 -15.58
N SER A 332 26.69 10.45 -14.90
CA SER A 332 27.88 11.04 -15.54
C SER A 332 28.57 10.10 -16.54
N ASP A 333 28.33 8.78 -16.44
CA ASP A 333 28.92 7.77 -17.31
C ASP A 333 28.06 7.50 -18.57
N VAL A 334 26.90 8.14 -18.71
CA VAL A 334 26.02 7.99 -19.89
C VAL A 334 26.74 8.49 -21.15
N PRO A 335 27.09 7.62 -22.11
CA PRO A 335 28.02 8.01 -23.18
C PRO A 335 27.31 8.54 -24.43
N ILE A 336 26.03 8.21 -24.64
CA ILE A 336 25.27 8.52 -25.87
C ILE A 336 23.76 8.60 -25.62
N TYR A 337 23.02 9.16 -26.58
CA TYR A 337 21.56 9.07 -26.69
C TYR A 337 21.09 7.67 -27.12
N TYR A 338 20.13 7.12 -26.38
CA TYR A 338 19.42 5.88 -26.65
C TYR A 338 17.92 6.05 -26.35
N ASP A 339 17.08 5.58 -27.27
CA ASP A 339 15.63 5.56 -27.11
C ASP A 339 15.08 4.24 -27.64
N SER A 340 14.51 3.44 -26.74
CA SER A 340 14.05 2.10 -27.07
C SER A 340 12.87 2.09 -28.05
N ASP A 341 12.14 3.20 -28.17
CA ASP A 341 11.05 3.33 -29.16
C ASP A 341 11.58 3.37 -30.60
N ASN A 342 12.86 3.74 -30.77
CA ASN A 342 13.56 3.75 -32.05
C ASN A 342 14.41 2.50 -32.29
N ASP A 343 14.46 1.57 -31.33
CA ASP A 343 15.26 0.35 -31.39
C ASP A 343 14.39 -0.84 -31.80
N VAL A 344 14.49 -1.25 -33.08
CA VAL A 344 13.75 -2.39 -33.64
C VAL A 344 14.11 -3.71 -32.93
N GLY A 345 15.29 -3.79 -32.30
CA GLY A 345 15.72 -4.95 -31.54
C GLY A 345 15.18 -4.98 -30.10
N TYR A 346 14.54 -3.91 -29.63
CA TYR A 346 14.03 -3.84 -28.28
C TYR A 346 12.71 -4.61 -28.13
N ALA A 347 12.72 -5.65 -27.29
CA ALA A 347 11.55 -6.50 -27.01
C ALA A 347 10.94 -6.26 -25.62
N GLY A 348 11.42 -5.25 -24.88
CA GLY A 348 10.88 -4.95 -23.56
C GLY A 348 9.52 -4.25 -23.62
N LYS A 349 8.73 -4.42 -22.56
CA LYS A 349 7.33 -3.96 -22.49
C LYS A 349 7.19 -2.43 -22.40
N TYR A 350 8.13 -1.76 -21.74
CA TYR A 350 8.07 -0.33 -21.44
C TYR A 350 9.28 0.40 -21.98
N ARG A 351 9.18 1.72 -22.15
CA ARG A 351 10.21 2.49 -22.84
C ARG A 351 11.43 2.77 -21.96
N LYS A 352 12.60 2.88 -22.60
CA LYS A 352 13.84 3.38 -22.01
C LYS A 352 14.33 4.56 -22.82
N LEU A 353 14.57 5.68 -22.17
CA LEU A 353 15.11 6.88 -22.79
C LEU A 353 16.31 7.37 -22.00
N VAL A 354 17.49 7.31 -22.59
CA VAL A 354 18.74 7.67 -21.93
C VAL A 354 19.51 8.62 -22.82
N SER A 355 20.07 9.69 -22.27
CA SER A 355 20.82 10.64 -23.10
C SER A 355 21.88 11.39 -22.32
N ASP A 356 23.03 11.62 -22.96
CA ASP A 356 24.08 12.55 -22.55
C ASP A 356 23.68 14.04 -22.70
N LYS A 357 22.51 14.33 -23.28
CA LYS A 357 21.98 15.66 -23.59
C LYS A 357 20.59 15.85 -23.00
N ASP A 358 20.10 17.08 -23.10
CA ASP A 358 18.77 17.43 -22.64
C ASP A 358 17.69 16.53 -23.28
N ILE A 359 16.81 15.99 -22.44
CA ILE A 359 15.67 15.18 -22.86
C ILE A 359 14.41 16.05 -22.89
N GLU A 360 13.68 16.01 -24.00
CA GLU A 360 12.37 16.63 -24.11
C GLU A 360 11.28 15.57 -24.29
N ILE A 361 10.39 15.44 -23.30
CA ILE A 361 9.26 14.50 -23.33
C ILE A 361 8.03 15.25 -23.86
N ARG A 362 7.67 14.97 -25.12
CA ARG A 362 6.59 15.66 -25.85
C ARG A 362 5.26 14.92 -25.89
N ASN A 363 5.28 13.62 -25.63
CA ASN A 363 4.12 12.73 -25.64
C ASN A 363 4.11 11.93 -24.34
N ASP A 364 2.98 11.30 -24.04
CA ASP A 364 2.86 10.38 -22.91
C ASP A 364 3.98 9.34 -22.89
N PHE A 365 4.52 9.09 -21.71
CA PHE A 365 5.69 8.26 -21.50
C PHE A 365 5.46 7.29 -20.35
N THR A 366 5.64 5.99 -20.61
CA THR A 366 5.64 4.95 -19.58
C THR A 366 6.95 4.18 -19.64
N GLY A 367 7.80 4.34 -18.63
CA GLY A 367 9.14 3.74 -18.64
C GLY A 367 10.15 4.38 -17.70
N ILE A 368 11.43 4.29 -18.06
CA ILE A 368 12.52 4.98 -17.37
C ILE A 368 13.17 6.01 -18.29
N ALA A 369 13.30 7.24 -17.81
CA ALA A 369 14.08 8.29 -18.47
C ALA A 369 15.27 8.70 -17.60
N ALA A 370 16.48 8.75 -18.18
CA ALA A 370 17.70 9.04 -17.44
C ALA A 370 18.66 9.96 -18.23
N THR A 371 19.15 11.04 -17.62
CA THR A 371 20.15 11.92 -18.24
C THR A 371 20.97 12.68 -17.20
N PRO A 372 22.28 12.93 -17.40
CA PRO A 372 23.02 13.89 -16.58
C PRO A 372 22.65 15.36 -16.90
N ALA A 373 21.95 15.62 -18.01
CA ALA A 373 21.56 16.94 -18.48
C ALA A 373 20.16 17.34 -17.96
N ASN A 374 19.48 18.30 -18.61
CA ASN A 374 18.16 18.74 -18.21
C ASN A 374 17.05 17.84 -18.77
N VAL A 375 15.89 17.86 -18.13
CA VAL A 375 14.67 17.26 -18.68
C VAL A 375 13.58 18.30 -18.79
N ILE A 376 12.89 18.33 -19.93
CA ILE A 376 11.72 19.17 -20.16
C ILE A 376 10.52 18.25 -20.41
N ILE A 377 9.57 18.24 -19.49
CA ILE A 377 8.27 17.59 -19.65
C ILE A 377 7.30 18.63 -20.18
N ASN A 378 6.90 18.48 -21.44
CA ASN A 378 5.99 19.43 -22.08
C ASN A 378 4.61 19.40 -21.46
N LYS A 379 3.84 20.44 -21.77
CA LYS A 379 2.46 20.56 -21.33
C LYS A 379 1.62 19.37 -21.81
N ASP A 380 0.58 19.03 -21.05
CA ASP A 380 -0.40 18.00 -21.43
C ASP A 380 0.19 16.59 -21.58
N VAL A 381 1.34 16.31 -20.96
CA VAL A 381 2.03 15.01 -21.00
C VAL A 381 1.82 14.25 -19.69
N ASN A 382 1.46 12.97 -19.81
CA ASN A 382 1.48 12.02 -18.70
C ASN A 382 2.81 11.28 -18.64
N PHE A 383 3.37 11.13 -17.45
CA PHE A 383 4.58 10.34 -17.23
C PHE A 383 4.32 9.28 -16.16
N GLU A 384 4.65 8.03 -16.48
CA GLU A 384 4.51 6.90 -15.57
C GLU A 384 5.83 6.12 -15.48
N GLY A 385 6.36 5.95 -14.28
CA GLY A 385 7.65 5.31 -14.02
C GLY A 385 8.59 6.24 -13.27
N ILE A 386 9.88 6.23 -13.61
CA ILE A 386 10.90 7.04 -12.93
C ILE A 386 11.71 7.89 -13.90
N LEU A 387 11.89 9.16 -13.52
CA LEU A 387 12.72 10.11 -14.23
C LEU A 387 13.93 10.54 -13.39
N LEU A 388 15.12 10.21 -13.87
CA LEU A 388 16.39 10.56 -13.25
C LEU A 388 17.12 11.63 -14.07
N CYS A 389 17.42 12.75 -13.43
CA CYS A 389 18.01 13.91 -14.08
C CYS A 389 19.15 14.43 -13.23
N GLY A 390 20.38 14.38 -13.72
CA GLY A 390 21.56 14.94 -13.03
C GLY A 390 21.51 16.46 -12.88
N ASN A 391 20.72 17.14 -13.71
CA ASN A 391 20.59 18.60 -13.71
C ASN A 391 19.19 19.05 -13.25
N ARG A 392 18.43 19.77 -14.09
CA ARG A 392 17.13 20.35 -13.76
C ARG A 392 15.99 19.65 -14.51
N ILE A 393 14.88 19.45 -13.81
CA ILE A 393 13.63 18.98 -14.42
C ILE A 393 12.67 20.16 -14.51
N TYR A 394 12.17 20.42 -15.72
CA TYR A 394 11.18 21.44 -16.01
C TYR A 394 9.85 20.80 -16.42
N MET A 395 8.80 21.02 -15.64
CA MET A 395 7.45 20.55 -15.91
C MET A 395 6.57 21.72 -16.35
N MET A 396 6.07 21.68 -17.59
CA MET A 396 5.39 22.82 -18.23
C MET A 396 3.87 22.91 -17.96
N GLY A 397 3.31 21.95 -17.22
CA GLY A 397 1.97 22.01 -16.63
C GLY A 397 0.89 21.26 -17.40
N ASN A 398 -0.23 21.00 -16.72
CA ASN A 398 -1.24 20.03 -17.14
C ASN A 398 -0.69 18.61 -17.27
N ASN A 399 0.24 18.29 -16.37
CA ASN A 399 0.90 16.99 -16.33
C ASN A 399 0.31 16.11 -15.23
N ASN A 400 0.29 14.80 -15.49
CA ASN A 400 0.09 13.78 -14.47
C ASN A 400 1.34 12.91 -14.40
N ILE A 401 2.05 12.97 -13.28
CA ILE A 401 3.30 12.26 -13.05
C ILE A 401 3.06 11.19 -12.00
N VAL A 402 3.38 9.93 -12.30
CA VAL A 402 3.11 8.79 -11.42
C VAL A 402 4.34 7.91 -11.32
N ALA A 403 4.86 7.72 -10.10
CA ALA A 403 5.83 6.67 -9.82
C ALA A 403 5.14 5.33 -10.04
N ASN A 404 5.76 4.47 -10.85
CA ASN A 404 5.31 3.11 -11.03
C ASN A 404 6.49 2.13 -10.88
N PRO A 405 6.68 1.56 -9.68
CA PRO A 405 7.75 0.58 -9.44
C PRO A 405 7.65 -0.65 -10.34
N VAL A 406 6.44 -1.08 -10.72
CA VAL A 406 6.24 -2.23 -11.62
C VAL A 406 6.77 -1.93 -13.01
N VAL A 407 6.58 -0.70 -13.51
CA VAL A 407 7.14 -0.25 -14.80
C VAL A 407 8.66 -0.24 -14.73
N ALA A 408 9.24 0.40 -13.72
CA ALA A 408 10.69 0.46 -13.55
C ALA A 408 11.31 -0.95 -13.46
N ARG A 409 10.77 -1.82 -12.60
CA ARG A 409 11.24 -3.21 -12.46
C ARG A 409 11.14 -4.00 -13.76
N SER A 410 10.04 -3.87 -14.50
CA SER A 410 9.87 -4.59 -15.76
C SER A 410 10.88 -4.14 -16.83
N VAL A 411 11.26 -2.86 -16.83
CA VAL A 411 12.34 -2.34 -17.68
C VAL A 411 13.67 -3.01 -17.29
N ILE A 412 14.02 -3.01 -16.00
CA ILE A 412 15.27 -3.60 -15.50
C ILE A 412 15.33 -5.12 -15.74
N ALA A 413 14.25 -5.84 -15.42
CA ALA A 413 14.15 -7.29 -15.65
C ALA A 413 14.32 -7.66 -17.13
N SER A 414 13.77 -6.85 -18.04
CA SER A 414 13.95 -7.06 -19.47
C SER A 414 15.44 -7.05 -19.83
N GLU A 415 16.23 -6.13 -19.29
CA GLU A 415 17.67 -5.99 -19.58
C GLU A 415 18.57 -7.13 -19.08
N ILE A 416 18.12 -7.87 -18.08
CA ILE A 416 18.87 -9.01 -17.51
C ILE A 416 18.68 -10.24 -18.38
N SER A 417 17.45 -10.44 -18.85
CA SER A 417 17.04 -11.62 -19.62
C SER A 417 17.45 -11.57 -21.10
N GLY A 418 17.82 -10.40 -21.63
CA GLY A 418 18.18 -10.22 -23.04
C GLY A 418 19.55 -9.60 -23.25
N ASP A 419 20.11 -9.86 -24.43
CA ASP A 419 21.40 -9.33 -24.87
C ASP A 419 21.18 -7.94 -25.51
N TYR A 420 20.93 -6.94 -24.68
CA TYR A 420 20.74 -5.56 -25.13
C TYR A 420 22.09 -4.83 -25.13
N GLY A 421 22.44 -4.22 -26.27
CA GLY A 421 23.68 -3.44 -26.41
C GLY A 421 23.74 -2.19 -25.52
N PHE A 422 22.60 -1.74 -24.96
CA PHE A 422 22.52 -0.62 -24.03
C PHE A 422 21.61 -0.98 -22.85
N ARG A 423 22.16 -0.99 -21.63
CA ARG A 423 21.45 -1.30 -20.39
C ARG A 423 21.44 -0.11 -19.47
N ILE A 424 20.25 0.35 -19.08
CA ILE A 424 20.09 1.47 -18.17
C ILE A 424 20.61 1.15 -16.76
N MET A 425 20.63 -0.14 -16.38
CA MET A 425 21.31 -0.62 -15.18
C MET A 425 22.78 -0.24 -15.09
N ASP A 426 23.47 -0.15 -16.22
CA ASP A 426 24.91 0.15 -16.23
C ASP A 426 25.18 1.64 -15.91
N TYR A 427 24.15 2.49 -15.90
CA TYR A 427 24.27 3.97 -15.81
C TYR A 427 23.44 4.63 -14.71
N ILE A 428 22.67 3.85 -13.95
CA ILE A 428 21.98 4.35 -12.76
C ILE A 428 22.62 3.62 -11.58
N GLY A 429 23.51 4.35 -10.92
CA GLY A 429 24.34 3.84 -9.83
C GLY A 429 23.47 3.40 -8.68
N GLY A 430 23.92 2.36 -7.99
CA GLY A 430 23.12 1.76 -6.95
C GLY A 430 22.10 0.77 -7.49
N MET A 431 21.87 0.63 -8.80
CA MET A 431 21.15 -0.54 -9.33
C MET A 431 22.03 -1.80 -9.24
N LYS A 432 21.98 -2.48 -8.10
CA LYS A 432 22.57 -3.81 -7.95
C LYS A 432 21.82 -4.79 -8.85
N LYS A 433 22.56 -5.65 -9.59
CA LYS A 433 21.98 -6.83 -10.24
C LYS A 433 21.11 -7.57 -9.22
N PRO A 434 19.95 -8.16 -9.60
CA PRO A 434 19.17 -9.01 -8.70
C PRO A 434 20.10 -10.04 -8.07
N GLY A 435 20.16 -9.98 -6.74
CA GLY A 435 21.28 -10.48 -5.97
C GLY A 435 21.72 -9.49 -4.90
N LEU A 436 20.85 -9.31 -3.89
CA LEU A 436 21.10 -8.82 -2.53
C LEU A 436 21.65 -7.39 -2.36
N THR A 437 20.87 -6.55 -1.67
CA THR A 437 21.12 -6.20 -0.24
C THR A 437 20.05 -5.22 0.25
N ASP A 438 19.52 -5.52 1.45
CA ASP A 438 18.47 -4.91 2.27
C ASP A 438 17.10 -4.62 1.63
N PRO A 439 16.04 -5.28 2.15
CA PRO A 439 14.70 -4.68 2.09
C PRO A 439 13.99 -4.64 3.45
N GLU A 440 13.45 -3.46 3.76
CA GLU A 440 12.30 -3.31 4.65
C GLU A 440 10.96 -3.31 3.86
N TYR A 441 9.97 -3.97 4.46
CA TYR A 441 8.51 -3.97 4.23
C TYR A 441 7.83 -4.88 3.19
N TYR A 442 6.73 -5.45 3.70
CA TYR A 442 5.66 -6.26 3.09
C TYR A 442 4.54 -5.39 2.49
N VAL A 443 3.85 -5.88 1.44
CA VAL A 443 2.51 -5.41 1.05
C VAL A 443 1.50 -6.56 1.13
N ILE A 444 0.46 -6.38 1.95
CA ILE A 444 -0.85 -7.03 1.80
C ILE A 444 -1.84 -5.86 1.81
N PRO A 445 -2.58 -5.51 0.73
CA PRO A 445 -3.75 -6.32 0.35
C PRO A 445 -4.31 -6.18 -1.10
N ARG A 446 -5.05 -7.21 -1.57
CA ARG A 446 -6.46 -6.99 -1.97
C ARG A 446 -7.30 -8.26 -2.01
N LYS A 447 -8.37 -8.25 -1.21
CA LYS A 447 -9.61 -8.99 -1.47
C LYS A 447 -10.05 -8.78 -2.92
N THR A 448 -10.50 -9.84 -3.57
CA THR A 448 -11.63 -9.75 -4.49
C THR A 448 -12.67 -10.82 -4.17
N TYR A 449 -13.85 -10.30 -3.79
CA TYR A 449 -15.13 -10.93 -3.41
C TYR A 449 -15.27 -11.48 -1.98
#